data_AF-A0A914MKC9-F1
#
_entry.id   AF-A0A914MKC9-F1
#
_cell.length_a   1.000
_cell.length_b   1.000
_cell.length_c   1.000
_cell.angle_alpha   90.00
_cell.angle_beta   90.00
_cell.angle_gamma   90.00
#
_symmetry.space_group_name_H-M   'P 1'
#
loop_
_entity.id
_entity.type
_entity.pdbx_description
1 polymer ?
#
loop_
_entity_poly.entity_id
_entity_poly.type
_entity_poly.pdbx_seq_one_letter_code
_entity_poly.pdbx_strand_id
1 'polypeptide(L)'
;MKDLEFWLGEVETLLSSKDTDCDLPSIENLLKKHQLLEADINAHADRVANVNGQAEALMEADQLYKDSIETRMQGITERYANVKDMAKQRRENLNKAITVHQLLTDIDDEESWIKLKKLLVSSDDYGRDLTGVQNLNGKHRRLDIELASHQAQVQNLRSKAVELLQASEVRAPEILKRIKALEDSWHLFLFNKKRSKLPNVTEFKQYLCLCTRTGTRARTWAPIQVPGHVLGHRFRCLGTYSGTSSGARARTWAPIQVPGHVLGHRFRCLGTYSGTSSGARARTWAPV
;
A
#
# COMPACT_ATOMS: atom_id res chain seq x y z
N MET A 1 11.32 44.72 -38.33
CA MET A 1 11.63 44.98 -36.91
C MET A 1 10.37 45.10 -36.04
N LYS A 2 9.44 46.03 -36.31
CA LYS A 2 8.24 46.23 -35.47
C LYS A 2 7.37 44.96 -35.30
N ASP A 3 7.17 44.18 -36.36
CA ASP A 3 6.39 42.94 -36.27
C ASP A 3 7.05 41.87 -35.39
N LEU A 4 8.38 41.83 -35.37
CA LEU A 4 9.15 40.90 -34.54
C LEU A 4 9.12 41.32 -33.06
N GLU A 5 9.21 42.63 -32.80
CA GLU A 5 9.06 43.19 -31.45
C GLU A 5 7.64 42.96 -30.89
N PHE A 6 6.62 43.06 -31.73
CA PHE A 6 5.23 42.74 -31.35
C PHE A 6 5.07 41.26 -31.01
N TRP A 7 5.55 40.36 -31.88
CA TRP A 7 5.50 38.92 -31.63
C TRP A 7 6.26 38.53 -30.36
N LEU A 8 7.45 39.11 -30.11
CA LEU A 8 8.19 38.88 -28.86
C LEU A 8 7.37 39.27 -27.62
N GLY A 9 6.67 40.40 -27.66
CA GLY A 9 5.81 40.82 -26.54
C GLY A 9 4.60 39.90 -26.31
N GLU A 10 4.01 39.36 -27.38
CA GLU A 10 2.93 38.37 -27.27
C GLU A 10 3.44 37.06 -26.64
N VAL A 11 4.60 36.58 -27.09
CA VAL A 11 5.24 35.38 -26.53
C VAL A 11 5.66 35.57 -25.07
N GLU A 12 6.25 36.71 -24.71
CA GLU A 12 6.58 37.03 -23.31
C GLU A 12 5.34 37.02 -22.41
N THR A 13 4.22 37.54 -22.91
CA THR A 13 2.93 37.53 -22.20
C THR A 13 2.42 36.10 -22.01
N LEU A 14 2.50 35.26 -23.05
CA LEU A 14 2.13 33.85 -22.96
C LEU A 14 3.02 33.08 -21.99
N LEU A 15 4.33 33.32 -22.00
CA LEU A 15 5.29 32.66 -21.12
C LEU A 15 5.12 33.06 -19.65
N SER A 16 4.61 34.26 -19.38
CA SER A 16 4.40 34.80 -18.03
C SER A 16 3.22 34.16 -17.27
N SER A 17 2.35 33.38 -17.93
CA SER A 17 1.22 32.75 -17.24
C SER A 17 1.69 31.68 -16.23
N LYS A 18 1.15 31.72 -15.01
CA LYS A 18 1.48 30.77 -13.94
C LYS A 18 0.38 29.71 -13.84
N ASP A 19 0.58 28.59 -14.52
CA ASP A 19 -0.46 27.56 -14.71
C ASP A 19 -0.17 26.26 -13.91
N THR A 20 0.37 26.38 -12.70
CA THR A 20 0.86 25.24 -11.91
C THR A 20 -0.19 24.53 -11.06
N ASP A 21 -1.43 25.04 -11.01
CA ASP A 21 -2.41 24.64 -9.98
C ASP A 21 -3.62 23.85 -10.55
N CYS A 22 -3.46 23.26 -11.74
CA CYS A 22 -4.52 22.53 -12.44
C CYS A 22 -4.36 21.00 -12.32
N ASP A 23 -5.39 20.23 -12.74
CA ASP A 23 -5.35 18.77 -12.75
C ASP A 23 -4.26 18.20 -13.69
N LEU A 24 -3.83 16.95 -13.46
CA LEU A 24 -2.79 16.28 -14.27
C LEU A 24 -3.07 16.35 -15.79
N PRO A 25 -4.28 16.04 -16.31
CA PRO A 25 -4.55 16.12 -17.74
C PRO A 25 -4.45 17.55 -18.29
N SER A 26 -4.83 18.53 -17.48
CA SER A 26 -4.78 19.94 -17.84
C SER A 26 -3.33 20.41 -17.97
N ILE A 27 -2.45 19.99 -17.04
CA ILE A 27 -1.01 20.29 -17.09
C ILE A 27 -0.35 19.59 -18.28
N GLU A 28 -0.69 18.33 -18.57
CA GLU A 28 -0.19 17.62 -19.76
C GLU A 28 -0.58 18.30 -21.07
N ASN A 29 -1.83 18.79 -21.16
CA ASN A 29 -2.28 19.56 -22.32
C ASN A 29 -1.55 20.89 -22.44
N LEU A 30 -1.24 21.54 -21.33
CA LEU A 30 -0.46 22.76 -21.33
C LEU A 30 0.99 22.51 -21.77
N LEU A 31 1.60 21.40 -21.34
CA LEU A 31 2.93 21.01 -21.83
C LEU A 31 2.91 20.80 -23.36
N LYS A 32 1.88 20.15 -23.91
CA LYS A 32 1.74 19.99 -25.37
C LYS A 32 1.61 21.33 -26.08
N LYS A 33 0.81 22.27 -25.55
CA LYS A 33 0.72 23.63 -26.09
C LYS A 33 2.06 24.36 -26.01
N HIS A 34 2.79 24.21 -24.91
CA HIS A 34 4.11 24.79 -24.72
C HIS A 34 5.14 24.23 -25.71
N GLN A 35 5.09 22.94 -26.04
CA GLN A 35 5.94 22.35 -27.08
C GLN A 35 5.70 22.97 -28.47
N LEU A 36 4.45 23.30 -28.80
CA LEU A 36 4.13 24.02 -30.04
C LEU A 36 4.69 25.45 -30.01
N LEU A 37 4.60 26.13 -28.86
CA LEU A 37 5.21 27.44 -28.66
C LEU A 37 6.75 27.38 -28.79
N GLU A 38 7.40 26.37 -28.23
CA GLU A 38 8.86 26.18 -28.38
C GLU A 38 9.26 25.95 -29.85
N ALA A 39 8.45 25.19 -30.60
CA ALA A 39 8.66 25.00 -32.03
C ALA A 39 8.52 26.32 -32.81
N ASP A 40 7.51 27.14 -32.48
CA ASP A 40 7.30 28.45 -33.09
C ASP A 40 8.45 29.42 -32.76
N ILE A 41 8.90 29.45 -31.50
CA ILE A 41 10.06 30.24 -31.07
C ILE A 41 11.30 29.84 -31.87
N ASN A 42 11.54 28.54 -32.02
CA ASN A 42 12.70 28.06 -32.79
C ASN A 42 12.58 28.40 -34.28
N ALA A 43 11.39 28.35 -34.87
CA ALA A 43 11.17 28.77 -36.26
C ALA A 43 11.44 30.26 -36.47
N HIS A 44 11.29 31.09 -35.43
CA HIS A 44 11.59 32.52 -35.49
C HIS A 44 13.09 32.84 -35.38
N ALA A 45 13.96 31.84 -35.14
CA ALA A 45 15.41 32.03 -35.11
C ALA A 45 15.97 32.60 -36.43
N ASP A 46 15.52 32.06 -37.56
CA ASP A 46 15.99 32.50 -38.89
C ASP A 46 15.55 33.95 -39.18
N ARG A 47 14.37 34.34 -38.69
CA ARG A 47 13.86 35.70 -38.85
C ARG A 47 14.65 36.71 -38.01
N VAL A 48 15.02 36.35 -36.78
CA VAL A 48 15.91 37.15 -35.94
C VAL A 48 17.28 37.29 -36.60
N ALA A 49 17.85 36.19 -37.11
CA ALA A 49 19.14 36.19 -37.80
C ALA A 49 19.12 37.07 -39.06
N ASN A 50 18.06 37.02 -39.85
CA ASN A 50 17.90 37.88 -41.03
C ASN A 50 17.79 39.36 -40.65
N VAL A 51 17.02 39.70 -39.61
CA VAL A 51 16.91 41.08 -39.11
C VAL A 51 18.27 41.60 -38.62
N ASN A 52 19.05 40.76 -37.94
CA ASN A 52 20.39 41.10 -37.49
C ASN A 52 21.35 41.30 -38.68
N GLY A 53 21.34 40.41 -39.68
CA GLY A 53 22.17 40.57 -40.88
C GLY A 53 21.82 41.82 -41.71
N GLN A 54 20.53 42.18 -41.77
CA GLN A 54 20.09 43.45 -42.38
C GLN A 54 20.57 44.67 -41.59
N ALA A 55 20.54 44.60 -40.25
CA ALA A 55 21.06 45.67 -39.40
C ALA A 55 22.57 45.85 -39.58
N GLU A 56 23.34 44.76 -39.66
CA GLU A 56 24.78 44.78 -39.93
C GLU A 56 25.11 45.43 -41.27
N ALA A 57 24.42 45.04 -42.35
CA ALA A 57 24.61 45.65 -43.67
C ALA A 57 24.29 47.16 -43.68
N LEU A 58 23.26 47.58 -42.93
CA LEU A 58 22.91 49.01 -42.80
C LEU A 58 23.95 49.79 -41.99
N MET A 59 24.56 49.17 -40.98
CA MET A 59 25.64 49.79 -40.20
C MET A 59 26.93 49.97 -41.02
N GLU A 60 27.18 49.11 -42.01
CA GLU A 60 28.31 49.28 -42.95
C GLU A 60 28.04 50.38 -43.99
N ALA A 61 26.78 50.54 -44.40
CA ALA A 61 26.39 51.50 -45.43
C ALA A 61 26.21 52.94 -44.91
N ASP A 62 25.74 53.14 -43.68
CA ASP A 62 25.44 54.46 -43.12
C ASP A 62 25.92 54.62 -41.66
N GLN A 63 26.90 55.49 -41.46
CA GLN A 63 27.50 55.75 -40.15
C GLN A 63 26.65 56.68 -39.27
N LEU A 64 25.69 57.44 -39.84
CA LEU A 64 24.90 58.44 -39.10
C LEU A 64 23.93 57.83 -38.07
N TYR A 65 23.45 56.61 -38.31
CA TYR A 65 22.47 55.94 -37.46
C TYR A 65 23.00 54.65 -36.80
N LYS A 66 24.30 54.40 -36.90
CA LYS A 66 24.94 53.16 -36.46
C LYS A 66 24.62 52.83 -35.00
N ASP A 67 24.83 53.77 -34.09
CA ASP A 67 24.60 53.57 -32.64
C ASP A 67 23.13 53.23 -32.33
N SER A 68 22.19 53.86 -33.03
CA SER A 68 20.75 53.59 -32.85
C SER A 68 20.34 52.23 -33.42
N ILE A 69 20.92 51.81 -34.54
CA ILE A 69 20.65 50.51 -35.18
C ILE A 69 21.25 49.40 -34.32
N GLU A 70 22.49 49.58 -33.85
CA GLU A 70 23.19 48.64 -32.97
C GLU A 70 22.42 48.42 -31.67
N THR A 71 22.02 49.50 -30.99
CA THR A 71 21.23 49.40 -29.74
C THR A 71 19.95 48.60 -29.95
N ARG A 72 19.26 48.81 -31.08
CA ARG A 72 18.00 48.12 -31.37
C ARG A 72 18.21 46.65 -31.73
N MET A 73 19.26 46.34 -32.50
CA MET A 73 19.65 44.96 -32.84
C MET A 73 20.02 44.17 -31.58
N GLN A 74 20.82 44.76 -30.70
CA GLN A 74 21.19 44.17 -29.41
C GLN A 74 19.94 43.92 -28.55
N GLY A 75 19.04 44.89 -28.45
CA GLY A 75 17.79 44.74 -27.69
C GLY A 75 16.87 43.61 -28.21
N ILE A 76 16.76 43.45 -29.53
CA ILE A 76 15.99 42.33 -30.12
C ILE A 76 16.66 40.98 -29.82
N THR A 77 17.98 40.91 -29.94
CA THR A 77 18.76 39.69 -29.70
C THR A 77 18.68 39.26 -28.24
N GLU A 78 18.82 40.20 -27.31
CA GLU A 78 18.71 39.97 -25.87
C GLU A 78 17.30 39.52 -25.47
N ARG A 79 16.25 40.20 -25.96
CA ARG A 79 14.86 39.78 -25.72
C ARG A 79 14.57 38.39 -26.25
N TYR A 80 15.05 38.06 -27.45
CA TYR A 80 14.86 36.72 -28.02
C TYR A 80 15.59 35.65 -27.20
N ALA A 81 16.79 35.93 -26.71
CA ALA A 81 17.51 35.05 -25.79
C ALA A 81 16.73 34.84 -24.48
N ASN A 82 16.22 35.93 -23.88
CA ASN A 82 15.40 35.88 -22.68
C ASN A 82 14.11 35.06 -22.89
N VAL A 83 13.42 35.22 -24.02
CA VAL A 83 12.24 34.42 -24.40
C VAL A 83 12.57 32.92 -24.46
N LYS A 84 13.72 32.56 -25.03
CA LYS A 84 14.18 31.16 -25.04
C LYS A 84 14.44 30.62 -23.64
N ASP A 85 15.07 31.41 -22.78
CA ASP A 85 15.35 31.01 -21.40
C ASP A 85 14.05 30.87 -20.58
N MET A 86 13.12 31.83 -20.71
CA MET A 86 11.79 31.77 -20.10
C MET A 86 11.01 30.53 -20.58
N ALA A 87 11.08 30.22 -21.88
CA ALA A 87 10.43 29.03 -22.43
C ALA A 87 11.00 27.74 -21.83
N LYS A 88 12.33 27.65 -21.73
CA LYS A 88 13.01 26.50 -21.11
C LYS A 88 12.63 26.35 -19.63
N GLN A 89 12.68 27.44 -18.87
CA GLN A 89 12.30 27.45 -17.45
C GLN A 89 10.84 27.03 -17.26
N ARG A 90 9.94 27.53 -18.10
CA ARG A 90 8.52 27.16 -18.08
C ARG A 90 8.34 25.66 -18.35
N ARG A 91 9.04 25.09 -19.33
CA ARG A 91 9.02 23.65 -19.60
C ARG A 91 9.48 22.83 -18.40
N GLU A 92 10.58 23.24 -17.76
CA GLU A 92 11.08 22.58 -16.56
C GLU A 92 10.06 22.62 -15.42
N ASN A 93 9.40 23.76 -15.22
CA ASN A 93 8.36 23.91 -14.20
C ASN A 93 7.11 23.05 -14.50
N LEU A 94 6.68 22.98 -15.77
CA LEU A 94 5.58 22.10 -16.19
C LEU A 94 5.92 20.63 -15.97
N ASN A 95 7.13 20.20 -16.33
CA ASN A 95 7.58 18.82 -16.09
C ASN A 95 7.61 18.50 -14.59
N LYS A 96 8.15 19.39 -13.76
CA LYS A 96 8.14 19.23 -12.30
C LYS A 96 6.72 19.10 -11.77
N ALA A 97 5.79 19.95 -12.23
CA ALA A 97 4.39 19.87 -11.85
C ALA A 97 3.76 18.52 -12.24
N ILE A 98 4.00 18.04 -13.47
CA ILE A 98 3.53 16.72 -13.92
C ILE A 98 4.04 15.62 -12.99
N THR A 99 5.34 15.61 -12.68
CA THR A 99 5.91 14.55 -11.81
C THR A 99 5.33 14.59 -10.40
N VAL A 100 5.08 15.78 -9.83
CA VAL A 100 4.40 15.91 -8.53
C VAL A 100 2.97 15.38 -8.59
N HIS A 101 2.20 15.73 -9.62
CA HIS A 101 0.83 15.27 -9.76
C HIS A 101 0.76 13.75 -10.01
N GLN A 102 1.66 13.18 -10.80
CA GLN A 102 1.78 11.73 -10.98
C GLN A 102 2.06 11.01 -9.66
N LEU A 103 3.00 11.53 -8.85
CA LEU A 103 3.28 10.96 -7.53
C LEU A 103 2.03 10.99 -6.64
N LEU A 104 1.28 12.10 -6.63
CA LEU A 104 0.07 12.22 -5.82
C LEU A 104 -1.02 11.24 -6.26
N THR A 105 -1.21 11.06 -7.57
CA THR A 105 -2.12 10.05 -8.12
C THR A 105 -1.67 8.63 -7.74
N ASP A 106 -0.39 8.32 -7.87
CA ASP A 106 0.15 7.01 -7.48
C ASP A 106 -0.08 6.73 -5.98
N ILE A 107 0.06 7.76 -5.13
CA ILE A 107 -0.24 7.66 -3.68
C ILE A 107 -1.73 7.40 -3.46
N ASP A 108 -2.61 8.07 -4.18
CA ASP A 108 -4.07 7.88 -4.09
C ASP A 108 -4.52 6.47 -4.49
N ASP A 109 -3.91 5.92 -5.53
CA ASP A 109 -4.17 4.57 -5.98
C ASP A 109 -3.75 3.54 -4.92
N GLU A 110 -2.57 3.70 -4.33
CA GLU A 110 -2.10 2.83 -3.25
C GLU A 110 -2.95 2.97 -1.97
N GLU A 111 -3.32 4.19 -1.57
CA GLU A 111 -4.23 4.40 -0.45
C GLU A 111 -5.60 3.73 -0.68
N SER A 112 -6.12 3.83 -1.90
CA SER A 112 -7.40 3.23 -2.29
C SER A 112 -7.31 1.70 -2.27
N TRP A 113 -6.18 1.15 -2.74
CA TRP A 113 -5.90 -0.28 -2.65
C TRP A 113 -5.87 -0.77 -1.20
N ILE A 114 -5.18 -0.06 -0.31
CA ILE A 114 -5.11 -0.38 1.13
C ILE A 114 -6.51 -0.35 1.74
N LYS A 115 -7.33 0.69 1.46
CA LYS A 115 -8.70 0.81 1.96
C LYS A 115 -9.55 -0.40 1.53
N LEU A 116 -9.48 -0.78 0.25
CA LEU A 116 -10.22 -1.92 -0.29
C LEU A 116 -9.77 -3.25 0.34
N LYS A 117 -8.47 -3.49 0.47
CA LYS A 117 -7.95 -4.74 1.05
C LYS A 117 -8.17 -4.82 2.56
N LYS A 118 -8.15 -3.69 3.27
CA LYS A 118 -8.48 -3.62 4.70
C LYS A 118 -9.89 -4.14 4.98
N LEU A 119 -10.86 -3.80 4.14
CA LEU A 119 -12.22 -4.33 4.24
C LEU A 119 -12.26 -5.85 4.06
N LEU A 120 -11.50 -6.39 3.11
CA LEU A 120 -11.45 -7.84 2.85
C LEU A 120 -10.78 -8.62 3.99
N VAL A 121 -9.68 -8.11 4.55
CA VAL A 121 -8.96 -8.75 5.67
C VAL A 121 -9.75 -8.68 6.99
N SER A 122 -10.68 -7.72 7.11
CA SER A 122 -11.54 -7.60 8.28
C SER A 122 -12.73 -8.57 8.28
N SER A 123 -12.87 -9.43 7.26
CA SER A 123 -13.92 -10.44 7.23
C SER A 123 -13.59 -11.62 8.15
N ASP A 124 -14.47 -11.92 9.10
CA ASP A 124 -14.35 -13.06 10.04
C ASP A 124 -14.77 -14.41 9.41
N ASP A 125 -14.59 -14.59 8.09
CA ASP A 125 -14.92 -15.84 7.41
C ASP A 125 -13.81 -16.88 7.60
N TYR A 126 -14.10 -17.84 8.47
CA TYR A 126 -13.19 -18.94 8.79
C TYR A 126 -13.46 -20.23 8.01
N GLY A 127 -14.43 -20.25 7.09
CA GLY A 127 -14.83 -21.42 6.31
C GLY A 127 -15.59 -22.48 7.14
N ARG A 128 -16.61 -23.11 6.56
CA ARG A 128 -17.45 -24.11 7.27
C ARG A 128 -16.90 -25.54 7.15
N ASP A 129 -16.19 -25.83 6.06
CA ASP A 129 -15.67 -27.16 5.72
C ASP A 129 -14.18 -27.12 5.34
N LEU A 130 -13.50 -28.28 5.33
CA LEU A 130 -12.07 -28.40 4.99
C LEU A 130 -11.72 -27.74 3.65
N THR A 131 -12.54 -27.97 2.62
CA THR A 131 -12.35 -27.37 1.28
C THR A 131 -12.50 -25.85 1.33
N GLY A 132 -13.43 -25.32 2.14
CA GLY A 132 -13.58 -23.89 2.37
C GLY A 132 -12.36 -23.27 3.05
N VAL A 133 -11.83 -23.94 4.08
CA VAL A 133 -10.60 -23.53 4.77
C VAL A 133 -9.39 -23.54 3.81
N GLN A 134 -9.24 -24.58 2.99
CA GLN A 134 -8.17 -24.65 1.99
C GLN A 134 -8.27 -23.52 0.95
N ASN A 135 -9.48 -23.22 0.48
CA ASN A 135 -9.72 -22.10 -0.44
C ASN A 135 -9.39 -20.75 0.19
N LEU A 136 -9.78 -20.53 1.46
CA LEU A 136 -9.43 -19.33 2.22
C LEU A 136 -7.91 -19.20 2.40
N ASN A 137 -7.22 -20.30 2.68
CA ASN A 137 -5.76 -20.32 2.80
C ASN A 137 -5.08 -19.95 1.47
N GLY A 138 -5.60 -20.45 0.35
CA GLY A 138 -5.15 -20.07 -0.99
C GLY A 138 -5.39 -18.58 -1.30
N LYS A 139 -6.53 -18.02 -0.89
CA LYS A 139 -6.79 -16.57 -0.98
C LYS A 139 -5.80 -15.77 -0.12
N HIS A 140 -5.53 -16.22 1.11
CA HIS A 140 -4.56 -15.59 2.00
C HIS A 140 -3.14 -15.59 1.44
N ARG A 141 -2.70 -16.71 0.84
CA ARG A 141 -1.40 -16.80 0.18
C ARG A 141 -1.28 -15.85 -1.01
N ARG A 142 -2.35 -15.70 -1.80
CA ARG A 142 -2.39 -14.69 -2.89
C ARG A 142 -2.27 -13.27 -2.33
N LEU A 143 -3.00 -12.95 -1.26
CA LEU A 143 -2.86 -11.66 -0.58
C LEU A 143 -1.44 -11.44 -0.03
N ASP A 144 -0.77 -12.48 0.50
CA ASP A 144 0.63 -12.37 0.94
C ASP A 144 1.57 -11.98 -0.23
N ILE A 145 1.35 -12.55 -1.43
CA ILE A 145 2.13 -12.21 -2.63
C ILE A 145 1.83 -10.78 -3.09
N GLU A 146 0.55 -10.40 -3.18
CA GLU A 146 0.13 -9.05 -3.55
C GLU A 146 0.78 -8.02 -2.60
N LEU A 147 0.81 -8.30 -1.30
CA LEU A 147 1.41 -7.40 -0.32
C LEU A 147 2.91 -7.21 -0.47
N ALA A 148 3.64 -8.24 -0.90
CA ALA A 148 5.06 -8.08 -1.18
C ALA A 148 5.28 -7.12 -2.36
N SER A 149 4.43 -7.20 -3.39
CA SER A 149 4.46 -6.29 -4.54
C SER A 149 4.12 -4.85 -4.12
N HIS A 150 3.02 -4.66 -3.37
CA HIS A 150 2.62 -3.34 -2.90
C HIS A 150 3.59 -2.75 -1.87
N GLN A 151 4.26 -3.58 -1.07
CA GLN A 151 5.32 -3.12 -0.19
C GLN A 151 6.46 -2.48 -0.98
N ALA A 152 6.90 -3.13 -2.07
CA ALA A 152 7.91 -2.57 -2.95
C ALA A 152 7.41 -1.26 -3.59
N GLN A 153 6.14 -1.20 -3.99
CA GLN A 153 5.54 0.01 -4.54
C GLN A 153 5.53 1.18 -3.54
N VAL A 154 5.12 0.96 -2.29
CA VAL A 154 5.16 1.99 -1.24
C VAL A 154 6.58 2.49 -1.00
N GLN A 155 7.59 1.60 -1.02
CA GLN A 155 8.99 2.01 -0.93
C GLN A 155 9.43 2.83 -2.14
N ASN A 156 9.02 2.44 -3.35
CA ASN A 156 9.32 3.20 -4.56
C ASN A 156 8.69 4.61 -4.53
N LEU A 157 7.44 4.74 -4.06
CA LEU A 157 6.78 6.04 -3.92
C LEU A 157 7.50 6.93 -2.91
N ARG A 158 7.96 6.36 -1.79
CA ARG A 158 8.78 7.06 -0.82
C ARG A 158 10.10 7.55 -1.44
N SER A 159 10.81 6.69 -2.16
CA SER A 159 12.07 7.06 -2.82
C SER A 159 11.86 8.18 -3.84
N LYS A 160 10.87 8.04 -4.73
CA LYS A 160 10.49 9.08 -5.71
C LYS A 160 10.20 10.41 -5.04
N ALA A 161 9.53 10.39 -3.89
CA ALA A 161 9.22 11.62 -3.18
C ALA A 161 10.43 12.28 -2.55
N VAL A 162 11.36 11.51 -1.99
CA VAL A 162 12.63 12.05 -1.49
C VAL A 162 13.42 12.68 -2.63
N GLU A 163 13.49 12.03 -3.78
CA GLU A 163 14.12 12.57 -4.99
C GLU A 163 13.44 13.88 -5.43
N LEU A 164 12.10 13.92 -5.43
CA LEU A 164 11.35 15.12 -5.79
C LEU A 164 11.54 16.27 -4.81
N LEU A 165 11.63 15.99 -3.51
CA LEU A 165 11.90 16.98 -2.47
C LEU A 165 13.32 17.53 -2.55
N GLN A 166 14.29 16.73 -3.01
CA GLN A 166 15.66 17.20 -3.27
C GLN A 166 15.74 18.03 -4.55
N ALA A 167 14.99 17.66 -5.59
CA ALA A 167 15.01 18.34 -6.88
C ALA A 167 14.14 19.61 -6.92
N SER A 168 13.09 19.70 -6.08
CA SER A 168 12.14 20.82 -6.09
C SER A 168 11.36 20.97 -4.78
N GLU A 169 11.15 22.22 -4.35
CA GLU A 169 10.32 22.53 -3.17
C GLU A 169 8.81 22.64 -3.51
N VAL A 170 8.42 22.36 -4.75
CA VAL A 170 7.04 22.50 -5.21
C VAL A 170 6.13 21.53 -4.46
N ARG A 171 5.17 22.06 -3.70
CA ARG A 171 4.20 21.28 -2.89
C ARG A 171 4.83 20.29 -1.89
N ALA A 172 6.08 20.54 -1.47
CA ALA A 172 6.79 19.76 -0.47
C ALA A 172 5.97 19.39 0.80
N PRO A 173 5.24 20.33 1.46
CA PRO A 173 4.49 19.98 2.68
C PRO A 173 3.35 19.00 2.40
N GLU A 174 2.72 19.07 1.23
CA GLU A 174 1.63 18.17 0.86
C GLU A 174 2.16 16.76 0.56
N ILE A 175 3.26 16.66 -0.20
CA ILE A 175 3.90 15.37 -0.51
C ILE A 175 4.29 14.63 0.77
N LEU A 176 4.96 15.32 1.70
CA LEU A 176 5.38 14.75 2.98
C LEU A 176 4.20 14.27 3.82
N LYS A 177 3.14 15.07 3.91
CA LYS A 177 1.93 14.72 4.65
C LYS A 177 1.28 13.46 4.08
N ARG A 178 1.19 13.36 2.75
CA ARG A 178 0.52 12.26 2.04
C ARG A 178 1.29 10.95 2.16
N ILE A 179 2.61 10.99 2.04
CA ILE A 179 3.45 9.79 2.21
C ILE A 179 3.41 9.29 3.63
N LYS A 180 3.46 10.19 4.61
CA LYS A 180 3.34 9.81 6.01
C LYS A 180 1.99 9.13 6.28
N ALA A 181 0.90 9.68 5.75
CA ALA A 181 -0.42 9.06 5.86
C ALA A 181 -0.48 7.67 5.19
N LEU A 182 0.14 7.52 4.00
CA LEU A 182 0.25 6.24 3.31
C LEU A 182 1.02 5.22 4.15
N GLU A 183 2.19 5.58 4.69
CA GLU A 183 3.00 4.71 5.56
C GLU A 183 2.24 4.30 6.82
N ASP A 184 1.58 5.24 7.50
CA ASP A 184 0.78 4.96 8.69
C ASP A 184 -0.37 3.98 8.37
N SER A 185 -1.04 4.18 7.23
CA SER A 185 -2.12 3.29 6.77
C SER A 185 -1.60 1.89 6.43
N TRP A 186 -0.42 1.79 5.83
CA TRP A 186 0.25 0.54 5.50
C TRP A 186 0.67 -0.23 6.75
N HIS A 187 1.27 0.45 7.73
CA HIS A 187 1.66 -0.15 9.00
C HIS A 187 0.44 -0.66 9.78
N LEU A 188 -0.65 0.11 9.83
CA LEU A 188 -1.89 -0.32 10.47
C LEU A 188 -2.50 -1.54 9.77
N PHE A 189 -2.45 -1.59 8.44
CA PHE A 189 -2.93 -2.74 7.67
C PHE A 189 -2.12 -4.01 8.02
N LEU A 190 -0.80 -3.92 8.06
CA LEU A 190 0.07 -5.05 8.43
C LEU A 190 -0.16 -5.51 9.87
N PHE A 191 -0.39 -4.57 10.80
CA PHE A 191 -0.71 -4.88 12.19
C PHE A 191 -2.03 -5.66 12.32
N ASN A 192 -3.10 -5.19 11.67
CA ASN A 192 -4.39 -5.85 11.69
C ASN A 192 -4.34 -7.26 11.09
N LYS A 193 -3.59 -7.43 10.00
CA LYS A 193 -3.37 -8.75 9.40
C LYS A 193 -2.62 -9.71 10.33
N LYS A 194 -1.59 -9.26 11.06
CA LYS A 194 -0.90 -10.09 12.06
C LYS A 194 -1.86 -10.53 13.17
N ARG A 195 -2.80 -9.67 13.56
CA ARG A 195 -3.83 -9.99 14.56
C ARG A 195 -4.87 -11.00 14.05
N SER A 196 -5.27 -10.94 12.78
CA SER A 196 -6.22 -11.91 12.20
C SER A 196 -5.59 -13.28 11.92
N LYS A 197 -4.27 -13.35 11.67
CA LYS A 197 -3.50 -14.60 11.48
C LYS A 197 -3.23 -15.40 12.77
N LEU A 198 -3.67 -14.95 13.96
CA LEU A 198 -3.48 -15.74 15.20
C LEU A 198 -4.04 -17.18 14.98
N PRO A 199 -3.22 -18.23 15.21
CA PRO A 199 -3.30 -19.57 14.60
C PRO A 199 -4.50 -20.44 15.01
N ASN A 200 -5.49 -19.86 15.69
CA ASN A 200 -6.48 -20.62 16.44
C ASN A 200 -7.51 -21.36 15.59
N VAL A 201 -7.65 -21.07 14.30
CA VAL A 201 -8.75 -21.64 13.49
C VAL A 201 -8.29 -22.70 12.50
N THR A 202 -7.15 -22.49 11.85
CA THR A 202 -6.61 -23.43 10.85
C THR A 202 -6.05 -24.69 11.51
N GLU A 203 -5.25 -24.53 12.56
CA GLU A 203 -4.69 -25.66 13.32
C GLU A 203 -5.80 -26.46 14.01
N PHE A 204 -6.77 -25.76 14.61
CA PHE A 204 -7.90 -26.38 15.31
C PHE A 204 -8.83 -27.15 14.37
N LYS A 205 -9.14 -26.62 13.19
CA LYS A 205 -10.00 -27.30 12.19
C LYS A 205 -9.29 -28.46 11.49
N GLN A 206 -7.99 -28.31 11.21
CA GLN A 206 -7.18 -29.40 10.66
C GLN A 206 -7.05 -30.55 11.68
N TYR A 207 -6.89 -30.22 12.97
CA TYR A 207 -6.96 -31.18 14.07
C TYR A 207 -8.32 -31.89 14.15
N LEU A 208 -9.44 -31.15 14.13
CA LEU A 208 -10.79 -31.73 14.12
C LEU A 208 -11.02 -32.67 12.94
N CYS A 209 -10.53 -32.34 11.74
CA CYS A 209 -10.65 -33.19 10.55
C CYS A 209 -9.81 -34.48 10.64
N LEU A 210 -8.63 -34.43 11.26
CA LEU A 210 -7.84 -35.63 11.55
C LEU A 210 -8.56 -36.54 12.56
N CYS A 211 -9.21 -35.96 13.58
CA CYS A 211 -10.02 -36.72 14.54
C CYS A 211 -11.23 -37.42 13.89
N THR A 212 -11.90 -36.80 12.90
CA THR A 212 -13.05 -37.45 12.22
C THR A 212 -12.62 -38.55 11.25
N ARG A 213 -11.48 -38.40 10.56
CA ARG A 213 -10.90 -39.43 9.67
C ARG A 213 -10.38 -40.65 10.42
N THR A 214 -9.92 -40.48 11.66
CA THR A 214 -9.39 -41.56 12.50
C THR A 214 -10.46 -42.22 13.37
N GLY A 215 -11.72 -42.23 12.92
CA GLY A 215 -12.92 -42.68 13.64
C GLY A 215 -12.97 -44.12 14.17
N THR A 216 -11.83 -44.81 14.36
CA THR A 216 -11.77 -46.03 15.16
C THR A 216 -10.48 -46.08 16.00
N ARG A 217 -10.69 -46.33 17.30
CA ARG A 217 -9.71 -46.74 18.32
C ARG A 217 -8.74 -45.65 18.83
N ALA A 218 -9.19 -45.05 19.94
CA ALA A 218 -8.39 -44.53 21.04
C ALA A 218 -6.88 -44.77 20.96
N ARG A 219 -6.09 -43.70 20.82
CA ARG A 219 -4.72 -43.63 21.35
C ARG A 219 -4.46 -42.25 21.93
N THR A 220 -3.90 -42.28 23.13
CA THR A 220 -3.32 -41.18 23.90
C THR A 220 -2.34 -40.37 23.07
N TRP A 221 -2.50 -39.05 23.04
CA TRP A 221 -1.49 -38.12 22.54
C TRP A 221 -1.39 -36.91 23.47
N ALA A 222 -0.18 -36.36 23.59
CA ALA A 222 0.15 -35.26 24.48
C ALA A 222 -0.61 -33.97 24.11
N PRO A 223 -0.98 -33.12 25.10
CA PRO A 223 -1.66 -31.86 24.82
C PRO A 223 -0.76 -30.88 24.08
N ILE A 224 -1.33 -30.20 23.09
CA ILE A 224 -0.69 -29.09 22.37
C ILE A 224 -0.64 -27.88 23.30
N GLN A 225 0.55 -27.33 23.52
CA GLN A 225 0.74 -26.09 24.29
C GLN A 225 0.23 -24.90 23.46
N VAL A 226 -0.80 -24.22 23.97
CA VAL A 226 -1.31 -22.95 23.41
C VAL A 226 -0.69 -21.81 24.24
N PRO A 227 0.24 -21.01 23.71
CA PRO A 227 0.82 -19.91 24.45
C PRO A 227 -0.19 -18.75 24.50
N GLY A 228 -0.85 -18.59 25.66
CA GLY A 228 -1.44 -17.31 26.07
C GLY A 228 -2.88 -16.98 25.69
N HIS A 229 -3.88 -17.83 25.98
CA HIS A 229 -5.07 -17.46 26.79
C HIS A 229 -6.22 -18.50 26.85
N VAL A 230 -6.83 -18.54 28.06
CA VAL A 230 -8.17 -18.96 28.55
C VAL A 230 -8.74 -20.34 28.20
N LEU A 231 -8.80 -21.19 29.24
CA LEU A 231 -9.64 -22.39 29.34
C LEU A 231 -11.14 -22.02 29.27
N GLY A 232 -11.90 -22.63 28.36
CA GLY A 232 -13.35 -22.43 28.36
C GLY A 232 -14.17 -22.99 27.20
N HIS A 233 -13.89 -24.18 26.66
CA HIS A 233 -14.86 -24.84 25.78
C HIS A 233 -15.14 -26.29 26.22
N ARG A 234 -16.37 -26.54 26.66
CA ARG A 234 -16.91 -27.89 26.91
C ARG A 234 -17.33 -28.51 25.59
N PHE A 235 -16.90 -29.73 25.32
CA PHE A 235 -17.49 -30.55 24.26
C PHE A 235 -18.24 -31.75 24.85
N ARG A 236 -19.49 -31.91 24.41
CA ARG A 236 -20.39 -33.00 24.77
C ARG A 236 -20.18 -34.13 23.76
N CYS A 237 -19.57 -35.24 24.16
CA CYS A 237 -19.65 -36.48 23.38
C CYS A 237 -21.02 -37.12 23.63
N LEU A 238 -21.95 -36.96 22.69
CA LEU A 238 -23.16 -37.79 22.61
C LEU A 238 -22.79 -39.08 21.87
N GLY A 239 -22.35 -40.08 22.62
CA GLY A 239 -22.19 -41.44 22.13
C GLY A 239 -22.78 -42.41 23.15
N THR A 240 -23.92 -43.02 22.83
CA THR A 240 -24.45 -44.17 23.56
C THR A 240 -23.55 -45.36 23.30
N TYR A 241 -22.86 -45.85 24.33
CA TYR A 241 -22.08 -47.08 24.25
C TYR A 241 -22.96 -48.29 24.55
N SER A 242 -23.26 -49.09 23.52
CA SER A 242 -23.71 -50.47 23.66
C SER A 242 -22.51 -51.39 23.39
N GLY A 243 -21.97 -52.01 24.44
CA GLY A 243 -20.85 -52.93 24.29
C GLY A 243 -20.59 -53.73 25.56
N THR A 244 -21.06 -54.97 25.58
CA THR A 244 -20.62 -56.03 26.48
C THR A 244 -19.18 -56.40 26.13
N SER A 245 -18.22 -55.97 26.94
CA SER A 245 -16.89 -56.59 26.96
C SER A 245 -16.31 -56.53 28.36
N SER A 246 -16.20 -57.71 28.97
CA SER A 246 -15.42 -57.98 30.17
C SER A 246 -13.95 -57.66 29.89
N GLY A 247 -13.42 -56.66 30.56
CA GLY A 247 -12.02 -56.29 30.43
C GLY A 247 -11.70 -55.05 31.25
N ALA A 248 -11.45 -55.24 32.54
CA ALA A 248 -10.90 -54.20 33.38
C ALA A 248 -9.55 -53.73 32.80
N ARG A 249 -9.45 -52.46 32.41
CA ARG A 249 -8.16 -51.79 32.21
C ARG A 249 -8.11 -50.57 33.10
N ALA A 250 -7.35 -50.69 34.18
CA ALA A 250 -6.90 -49.55 34.96
C ALA A 250 -6.12 -48.61 34.05
N ARG A 251 -6.51 -47.33 34.01
CA ARG A 251 -5.73 -46.29 33.34
C ARG A 251 -4.88 -45.62 34.40
N THR A 252 -3.60 -45.97 34.46
CA THR A 252 -2.59 -45.17 35.18
C THR A 252 -2.24 -43.96 34.33
N TRP A 253 -2.29 -42.78 34.95
CA TRP A 253 -1.92 -41.51 34.31
C TRP A 253 -0.54 -41.09 34.82
N ALA A 254 0.32 -40.60 33.94
CA ALA A 254 1.57 -39.94 34.33
C ALA A 254 1.31 -38.45 34.60
N PRO A 255 1.89 -37.86 35.66
CA PRO A 255 1.72 -36.44 35.95
C PRO A 255 2.64 -35.59 35.08
N ILE A 256 2.16 -34.43 34.63
CA ILE A 256 2.97 -33.41 33.95
C ILE A 256 2.76 -32.06 34.64
N GLN A 257 3.86 -31.35 34.86
CA GLN A 257 4.00 -30.08 35.59
C GLN A 257 3.32 -28.89 34.88
N VAL A 258 2.73 -27.98 35.67
CA VAL A 258 2.12 -26.72 35.20
C VAL A 258 2.74 -25.55 35.97
N PRO A 259 3.39 -24.57 35.33
CA PRO A 259 3.68 -23.28 35.95
C PRO A 259 2.50 -22.33 35.67
N GLY A 260 1.78 -21.92 36.72
CA GLY A 260 0.69 -20.95 36.66
C GLY A 260 -0.67 -21.53 37.05
N HIS A 261 -0.93 -21.52 38.36
CA HIS A 261 -2.15 -22.05 38.97
C HIS A 261 -3.34 -21.08 38.81
N VAL A 262 -4.47 -21.57 38.32
CA VAL A 262 -5.80 -21.10 38.77
C VAL A 262 -6.67 -22.34 39.00
N LEU A 263 -7.07 -22.55 40.26
CA LEU A 263 -7.97 -23.62 40.69
C LEU A 263 -9.42 -23.20 40.53
N GLY A 264 -10.25 -24.10 40.00
CA GLY A 264 -11.70 -24.10 40.25
C GLY A 264 -12.53 -24.49 39.05
N HIS A 265 -13.12 -25.69 39.08
CA HIS A 265 -14.57 -25.93 38.96
C HIS A 265 -14.86 -27.42 39.16
N ARG A 266 -15.75 -27.74 40.12
CA ARG A 266 -16.28 -29.09 40.34
C ARG A 266 -17.33 -29.40 39.28
N PHE A 267 -17.32 -30.63 38.75
CA PHE A 267 -18.42 -31.16 37.93
C PHE A 267 -19.16 -32.28 38.67
N ARG A 268 -20.47 -32.10 38.79
CA ARG A 268 -21.44 -33.07 39.32
C ARG A 268 -21.90 -33.95 38.17
N CYS A 269 -21.69 -35.27 38.28
CA CYS A 269 -22.32 -36.22 37.37
C CYS A 269 -23.80 -36.39 37.75
N LEU A 270 -24.72 -36.04 36.85
CA LEU A 270 -26.10 -36.51 36.85
C LEU A 270 -26.19 -37.65 35.82
N GLY A 271 -26.16 -38.87 36.30
CA GLY A 271 -26.42 -40.07 35.52
C GLY A 271 -26.82 -41.19 36.48
N THR A 272 -28.07 -41.64 36.38
CA THR A 272 -28.58 -42.81 37.10
C THR A 272 -27.96 -44.08 36.50
N TYR A 273 -27.24 -44.84 37.32
CA TYR A 273 -26.73 -46.16 36.96
C TYR A 273 -27.87 -47.18 37.06
N SER A 274 -28.38 -47.68 35.94
CA SER A 274 -29.20 -48.88 35.90
C SER A 274 -28.29 -50.07 35.57
N GLY A 275 -27.82 -50.76 36.61
CA GLY A 275 -27.00 -51.96 36.47
C GLY A 275 -26.96 -52.73 37.77
N THR A 276 -27.65 -53.87 37.80
CA THR A 276 -27.59 -54.88 38.85
C THR A 276 -26.20 -55.55 38.83
N SER A 277 -25.33 -55.15 39.75
CA SER A 277 -24.20 -55.97 40.16
C SER A 277 -23.78 -55.62 41.59
N SER A 278 -23.87 -56.61 42.45
CA SER A 278 -23.33 -56.61 43.81
C SER A 278 -21.81 -56.43 43.75
N GLY A 279 -21.33 -55.29 44.19
CA GLY A 279 -19.90 -55.00 44.27
C GLY A 279 -19.68 -53.59 44.79
N ALA A 280 -19.61 -53.47 46.11
CA ALA A 280 -19.22 -52.23 46.77
C ALA A 280 -17.87 -51.74 46.19
N ARG A 281 -17.86 -50.57 45.57
CA ARG A 281 -16.62 -49.88 45.21
C ARG A 281 -16.43 -48.70 46.14
N ALA A 282 -15.55 -48.91 47.12
CA ALA A 282 -14.98 -47.83 47.91
C ALA A 282 -14.33 -46.81 46.96
N ARG A 283 -14.74 -45.55 47.06
CA ARG A 283 -14.05 -44.43 46.42
C ARG A 283 -13.13 -43.82 47.47
N THR A 284 -11.90 -44.32 47.56
CA THR A 284 -10.84 -43.62 48.29
C THR A 284 -10.35 -42.48 47.41
N TRP A 285 -10.53 -41.25 47.89
CA TRP A 285 -9.88 -40.06 47.33
C TRP A 285 -8.69 -39.73 48.23
N ALA A 286 -7.52 -39.48 47.66
CA ALA A 286 -6.42 -38.86 48.41
C ALA A 286 -6.74 -37.36 48.63
N PRO A 287 -6.36 -36.76 49.78
CA PRO A 287 -6.56 -35.33 50.03
C PRO A 287 -5.59 -34.52 49.16
N VAL A 288 -6.04 -33.30 48.83
CA VAL A 288 -5.52 -32.37 47.80
C VAL A 288 -4.04 -32.05 47.98
#